data_AF-A0A0P7UN15-F1
#
_entry.id   AF-A0A0P7UN15-F1
#
_cell.length_a   1.000
_cell.length_b   1.000
_cell.length_c   1.000
_cell.angle_alpha   90.00
_cell.angle_beta   90.00
_cell.angle_gamma   90.00
#
_symmetry.space_group_name_H-M   'P 1'
#
loop_
_entity.id
_entity.type
_entity.pdbx_description
1 polymer ?
#
loop_
_entity_poly.entity_id
_entity_poly.type
_entity_poly.pdbx_seq_one_letter_code
_entity_poly.pdbx_strand_id
1 'polypeptide(L)'
;MRSVLEEQTTALGLAIFALLVQRCTELLGNTPGAHCVQDSSNYELGDDGQVLETQDMVRVSDFLPDLRELLPSVKVWSDWMLGHPEQWNPPPSDLPLPCRNSPDVWQCLADLCNALANVDHGEAPLYKADGDGEGDEDLQLLVLEEDRLLAGFVPLLGAPQEPCYTERGSD
;
A
#
# COMPACT_ATOMS: atom_id res chain seq x y z
N MET A 1 -0.58 -18.97 23.57
CA MET A 1 0.85 -19.25 23.35
C MET A 1 0.93 -19.84 21.95
N ARG A 2 1.54 -19.12 21.00
CA ARG A 2 1.69 -19.59 19.62
C ARG A 2 2.63 -20.80 19.58
N SER A 3 2.39 -21.73 18.67
CA SER A 3 3.32 -22.87 18.51
C SER A 3 4.63 -22.39 17.87
N VAL A 4 5.74 -23.09 18.09
CA VAL A 4 7.02 -22.74 17.43
C VAL A 4 6.89 -22.74 15.91
N LEU A 5 6.16 -23.71 15.35
CA LEU A 5 5.94 -23.81 13.90
C LEU A 5 5.15 -22.61 13.37
N GLU A 6 4.14 -22.19 14.11
CA GLU A 6 3.31 -21.02 13.80
C GLU A 6 4.14 -19.73 13.84
N GLU A 7 4.94 -19.52 14.89
CA GLU A 7 5.82 -18.35 14.98
C GLU A 7 6.85 -18.30 13.84
N GLN A 8 7.44 -19.44 13.49
CA GLN A 8 8.40 -19.52 12.39
C GLN A 8 7.75 -19.29 11.03
N THR A 9 6.52 -19.78 10.82
CA THR A 9 5.78 -19.58 9.57
C THR A 9 5.42 -18.10 9.41
N THR A 10 4.93 -17.47 10.47
CA THR A 10 4.64 -16.03 10.47
C THR A 10 5.90 -15.20 10.25
N ALA A 11 7.00 -15.53 10.94
CA ALA A 11 8.27 -14.82 10.78
C ALA A 11 8.82 -14.93 9.34
N LEU A 12 8.73 -16.10 8.70
CA LEU A 12 9.10 -16.27 7.30
C LEU A 12 8.20 -15.44 6.36
N GLY A 13 6.88 -15.46 6.58
CA GLY A 13 5.93 -14.66 5.82
C GLY A 13 6.23 -13.16 5.91
N LEU A 14 6.46 -12.65 7.13
CA LEU A 14 6.84 -11.26 7.36
C LEU A 14 8.17 -10.89 6.71
N ALA A 15 9.15 -11.80 6.69
CA ALA A 15 10.42 -11.56 6.00
C ALA A 15 10.26 -11.45 4.48
N ILE A 16 9.43 -12.29 3.86
CA ILE A 16 9.11 -12.21 2.43
C ILE A 16 8.35 -10.91 2.14
N PHE A 17 7.36 -10.58 2.97
CA PHE A 17 6.62 -9.33 2.87
C PHE A 17 7.53 -8.10 2.97
N ALA A 18 8.48 -8.08 3.91
CA ALA A 18 9.44 -7.00 4.03
C ALA A 18 10.29 -6.81 2.77
N LEU A 19 10.71 -7.90 2.10
CA LEU A 19 11.43 -7.81 0.83
C LEU A 19 10.56 -7.23 -0.29
N LEU A 20 9.28 -7.60 -0.36
CA LEU A 20 8.33 -7.03 -1.33
C LEU A 20 8.12 -5.54 -1.08
N VAL A 21 7.89 -5.16 0.18
CA VAL A 21 7.72 -3.77 0.62
C VAL A 21 8.97 -2.95 0.29
N GLN A 22 10.16 -3.44 0.65
CA GLN A 22 11.43 -2.78 0.33
C GLN A 22 11.56 -2.56 -1.18
N ARG A 23 11.25 -3.58 -1.99
CA ARG A 23 11.33 -3.46 -3.44
C ARG A 23 10.32 -2.46 -3.99
N CYS A 24 9.11 -2.39 -3.44
CA CYS A 24 8.12 -1.40 -3.81
C CYS A 24 8.60 0.02 -3.48
N THR A 25 9.19 0.23 -2.30
CA THR A 25 9.79 1.51 -1.90
C THR A 25 10.90 1.95 -2.85
N GLU A 26 11.79 1.03 -3.25
CA GLU A 26 12.84 1.31 -4.24
C GLU A 26 12.24 1.70 -5.60
N LEU A 27 11.22 1.00 -6.08
CA LEU A 27 10.57 1.29 -7.36
C LEU A 27 9.82 2.63 -7.34
N LEU A 28 9.14 2.95 -6.23
CA LEU A 28 8.50 4.25 -6.02
C LEU A 28 9.55 5.38 -6.08
N GLY A 29 10.68 5.22 -5.40
CA GLY A 29 11.78 6.20 -5.42
C GLY A 29 12.41 6.40 -6.80
N ASN A 30 12.36 5.40 -7.68
CA ASN A 30 12.86 5.47 -9.05
C ASN A 30 11.82 6.00 -10.06
N THR A 31 10.59 6.29 -9.63
CA THR A 31 9.54 6.80 -10.51
C THR A 31 9.84 8.27 -10.86
N PRO A 32 9.69 8.71 -12.13
CA PRO A 32 10.21 10.00 -12.62
C PRO A 32 9.70 11.28 -11.93
N GLY A 33 8.75 11.23 -11.00
CA GLY A 33 8.37 12.36 -10.12
C GLY A 33 9.11 12.41 -8.77
N ALA A 34 9.65 11.28 -8.28
CA ALA A 34 10.26 11.21 -6.94
C ALA A 34 11.62 11.93 -6.84
N HIS A 35 12.30 12.12 -7.97
CA HIS A 35 13.61 12.77 -8.03
C HIS A 35 13.56 14.30 -8.21
N CYS A 36 12.40 14.90 -8.43
CA CYS A 36 12.29 16.35 -8.65
C CYS A 36 12.50 17.17 -7.36
N VAL A 37 12.31 16.54 -6.19
CA VAL A 37 12.29 17.23 -4.88
C VAL A 37 13.67 17.78 -4.46
N GLN A 38 14.77 17.26 -5.00
CA GLN A 38 16.11 17.70 -4.55
C GLN A 38 16.73 18.85 -5.34
N ASP A 39 16.24 19.16 -6.55
CA ASP A 39 16.97 20.09 -7.45
C ASP A 39 16.12 21.21 -8.07
N SER A 40 14.84 21.37 -7.68
CA SER A 40 14.02 22.47 -8.19
C SER A 40 13.13 23.06 -7.10
N SER A 41 13.64 24.10 -6.46
CA SER A 41 12.85 25.05 -5.68
C SER A 41 11.97 25.86 -6.65
N ASN A 42 10.88 25.26 -7.12
CA ASN A 42 9.87 25.95 -7.91
C ASN A 42 8.86 26.56 -6.93
N TYR A 43 9.16 27.77 -6.45
CA TYR A 43 8.24 28.57 -5.63
C TYR A 43 7.26 29.27 -6.57
N GLU A 44 6.02 28.81 -6.62
CA GLU A 44 4.94 29.62 -7.21
C GLU A 44 4.45 30.62 -6.15
N LEU A 45 4.63 31.92 -6.43
CA LEU A 45 4.09 33.00 -5.61
C LEU A 45 2.56 33.02 -5.81
N GLY A 46 1.81 32.62 -4.78
CA GLY A 46 0.38 32.90 -4.73
C GLY A 46 0.11 34.41 -4.67
N ASP A 47 -1.07 34.84 -5.13
CA ASP A 47 -1.52 36.24 -5.14
C ASP A 47 -1.44 36.93 -3.75
N ASP A 48 -1.46 36.14 -2.67
CA ASP A 48 -1.32 36.58 -1.26
C ASP A 48 0.11 36.52 -0.69
N GLY A 49 1.13 36.22 -1.50
CA GLY A 49 2.54 36.17 -1.05
C GLY A 49 2.90 34.95 -0.19
N GLN A 50 2.05 33.92 -0.16
CA GLN A 50 2.40 32.61 0.41
C GLN A 50 3.07 31.74 -0.65
N VAL A 51 4.15 31.06 -0.25
CA VAL A 51 4.83 30.04 -1.06
C VAL A 51 3.91 28.82 -1.09
N LEU A 52 3.33 28.52 -2.25
CA LEU A 52 2.69 27.22 -2.48
C LEU A 52 3.79 26.24 -2.83
N GLU A 53 4.16 25.39 -1.88
CA GLU A 53 4.94 24.18 -2.18
C GLU A 53 4.03 23.23 -2.97
N THR A 54 4.01 23.34 -4.29
CA THR A 54 3.57 22.22 -5.13
C THR A 54 4.62 21.13 -4.99
N GLN A 55 4.47 20.27 -3.97
CA GLN A 55 5.19 19.00 -3.95
C GLN A 55 4.84 18.28 -5.25
N ASP A 56 5.86 18.00 -6.05
CA ASP A 56 5.73 17.21 -7.27
C ASP A 56 5.43 15.77 -6.84
N MET A 57 4.15 15.52 -6.56
CA MET A 57 3.68 14.24 -6.07
C MET A 57 3.74 13.21 -7.19
N VAL A 58 4.15 11.99 -6.85
CA VAL A 58 4.23 10.89 -7.80
C VAL A 58 2.81 10.46 -8.18
N ARG A 59 2.45 10.60 -9.45
CA ARG A 59 1.17 10.17 -9.99
C ARG A 59 1.07 8.65 -10.07
N VAL A 60 -0.10 8.09 -9.75
CA VAL A 60 -0.35 6.64 -9.83
C VAL A 60 -0.26 6.15 -11.29
N SER A 61 -0.63 7.02 -12.25
CA SER A 61 -0.46 6.76 -13.69
C SER A 61 0.99 6.50 -14.10
N ASP A 62 1.96 7.01 -13.33
CA ASP A 62 3.39 6.96 -13.66
C ASP A 62 4.10 5.76 -13.01
N PHE A 63 3.38 4.93 -12.26
CA PHE A 63 3.94 3.73 -11.64
C PHE A 63 4.55 2.79 -12.68
N LEU A 64 5.79 2.38 -12.41
CA LEU A 64 6.51 1.38 -13.20
C LEU A 64 5.71 0.05 -13.24
N PRO A 65 5.77 -0.71 -14.34
CA PRO A 65 5.04 -1.97 -14.48
C PRO A 65 5.41 -2.96 -13.35
N ASP A 66 6.69 -3.06 -13.01
CA ASP A 66 7.18 -3.90 -11.91
C ASP A 66 6.49 -3.54 -10.57
N LEU A 67 6.24 -2.25 -10.31
CA LEU A 67 5.57 -1.81 -9.09
C LEU A 67 4.10 -2.24 -9.09
N ARG A 68 3.41 -2.08 -10.23
CA ARG A 68 2.02 -2.51 -10.40
C ARG A 68 1.83 -4.01 -10.23
N GLU A 69 2.83 -4.82 -10.59
CA GLU A 69 2.79 -6.27 -10.38
C GLU A 69 2.98 -6.68 -8.91
N LEU A 70 3.74 -5.90 -8.13
CA LEU A 70 4.05 -6.22 -6.72
C LEU A 70 2.99 -5.72 -5.74
N LEU A 71 2.37 -4.57 -6.02
CA LEU A 71 1.39 -3.92 -5.13
C LEU A 71 0.21 -4.83 -4.72
N PRO A 72 -0.41 -5.63 -5.60
CA PRO A 72 -1.48 -6.54 -5.22
C PRO A 72 -1.06 -7.55 -4.13
N SER A 73 0.18 -8.05 -4.21
CA SER A 73 0.70 -9.00 -3.22
C SER A 73 0.96 -8.32 -1.86
N VAL A 74 1.47 -7.09 -1.88
CA VAL A 74 1.67 -6.28 -0.67
C VAL A 74 0.32 -5.99 0.00
N LYS A 75 -0.67 -5.57 -0.79
CA LYS A 75 -2.03 -5.29 -0.31
C LYS A 75 -2.68 -6.50 0.36
N VAL A 76 -2.71 -7.66 -0.32
CA VAL A 76 -3.30 -8.89 0.24
C VAL A 76 -2.63 -9.31 1.55
N TRP A 77 -1.30 -9.17 1.65
CA TRP A 77 -0.59 -9.48 2.89
C TRP A 77 -0.92 -8.48 4.01
N SER A 78 -1.04 -7.19 3.69
CA SER A 78 -1.51 -6.17 4.63
C SER A 78 -2.94 -6.45 5.13
N ASP A 79 -3.85 -6.88 4.25
CA ASP A 79 -5.21 -7.28 4.62
C ASP A 79 -5.21 -8.46 5.59
N TRP A 80 -4.38 -9.48 5.32
CA TRP A 80 -4.20 -10.59 6.25
C TRP A 80 -3.65 -10.13 7.61
N MET A 81 -2.67 -9.22 7.63
CA MET A 81 -2.16 -8.64 8.87
C MET A 81 -3.26 -7.90 9.64
N LEU A 82 -4.12 -7.14 8.97
CA LEU A 82 -5.24 -6.45 9.61
C LEU A 82 -6.29 -7.42 10.17
N GLY A 83 -6.52 -8.56 9.49
CA GLY A 83 -7.47 -9.58 9.92
C GLY A 83 -6.99 -10.47 11.08
N HIS A 84 -5.67 -10.58 11.28
CA HIS A 84 -5.05 -11.47 12.28
C HIS A 84 -3.98 -10.76 13.13
N PRO A 85 -4.31 -9.66 13.84
CA PRO A 85 -3.34 -8.87 14.59
C PRO A 85 -2.59 -9.69 15.65
N GLU A 86 -3.23 -10.67 16.28
CA GLU A 86 -2.62 -11.53 17.31
C GLU A 86 -1.51 -12.44 16.77
N GLN A 87 -1.45 -12.66 15.46
CA GLN A 87 -0.47 -13.55 14.85
C GLN A 87 0.89 -12.89 14.70
N TRP A 88 0.93 -11.57 14.50
CA TRP A 88 2.18 -10.80 14.32
C TRP A 88 2.43 -9.75 15.41
N ASN A 89 1.44 -9.44 16.27
CA ASN A 89 1.57 -8.49 17.37
C ASN A 89 1.32 -9.18 18.73
N PRO A 90 2.35 -9.37 19.58
CA PRO A 90 3.74 -8.90 19.42
C PRO A 90 4.50 -9.68 18.33
N PRO A 91 5.59 -9.10 17.78
CA PRO A 91 6.40 -9.74 16.74
C PRO A 91 6.73 -11.20 17.07
N PRO A 92 6.69 -12.12 16.11
CA PRO A 92 7.12 -13.49 16.33
C PRO A 92 8.60 -13.54 16.72
N SER A 93 8.99 -14.58 17.45
CA SER A 93 10.38 -14.84 17.81
C SER A 93 11.26 -14.89 16.55
N ASP A 94 12.49 -14.35 16.63
CA ASP A 94 13.42 -14.31 15.50
C ASP A 94 13.54 -15.68 14.82
N LEU A 95 13.40 -15.69 13.48
CA LEU A 95 13.66 -16.88 12.71
C LEU A 95 15.17 -17.18 12.80
N PRO A 96 15.60 -18.38 13.21
CA PRO A 96 17.01 -18.73 13.29
C PRO A 96 17.56 -19.00 11.87
N LEU A 97 17.52 -17.98 11.01
CA LEU A 97 18.16 -18.01 9.71
C LEU A 97 19.67 -17.81 9.90
N PRO A 98 20.51 -18.57 9.18
CA PRO A 98 21.96 -18.37 9.21
C PRO A 98 22.39 -17.00 8.65
N CYS A 99 21.48 -16.27 7.99
CA CYS A 99 21.69 -14.92 7.50
C CYS A 99 21.19 -13.91 8.55
N ARG A 100 22.11 -13.31 9.30
CA ARG A 100 21.87 -12.29 10.35
C ARG A 100 21.39 -10.93 9.81
N ASN A 101 20.85 -10.91 8.59
CA ASN A 101 20.53 -9.72 7.81
C ASN A 101 19.10 -9.81 7.26
N SER A 102 18.16 -10.38 8.01
CA SER A 102 16.75 -10.24 7.65
C SER A 102 16.37 -8.77 7.67
N PRO A 103 15.68 -8.26 6.64
CA PRO A 103 15.22 -6.87 6.63
C PRO A 103 14.30 -6.62 7.82
N ASP A 104 14.44 -5.46 8.44
CA ASP A 104 13.53 -5.03 9.50
C ASP A 104 12.19 -4.69 8.89
N VAL A 105 11.20 -5.56 9.10
CA VAL A 105 9.84 -5.45 8.56
C VAL A 105 9.22 -4.10 8.91
N TRP A 106 9.44 -3.61 10.12
CA TRP A 106 8.83 -2.37 10.62
C TRP A 106 9.47 -1.15 9.99
N GLN A 107 10.80 -1.16 9.83
CA GLN A 107 11.50 -0.11 9.12
C GLN A 107 11.09 -0.07 7.64
N CYS A 108 11.04 -1.23 6.97
CA CYS A 108 10.61 -1.32 5.58
C CYS A 108 9.18 -0.77 5.39
N LEU A 109 8.26 -1.10 6.29
CA LEU A 109 6.89 -0.55 6.29
C LEU A 109 6.88 0.96 6.48
N ALA A 110 7.66 1.47 7.44
CA ALA A 110 7.76 2.91 7.67
C ALA A 110 8.29 3.65 6.42
N ASP A 111 9.31 3.09 5.78
CA ASP A 111 9.89 3.65 4.56
C ASP A 111 8.89 3.65 3.40
N LEU A 112 8.10 2.57 3.25
CA LEU A 112 7.04 2.51 2.24
C LEU A 112 5.94 3.54 2.53
N CYS A 113 5.50 3.68 3.78
CA CYS A 113 4.51 4.70 4.15
C CYS A 113 5.00 6.12 3.83
N ASN A 114 6.27 6.40 4.11
CA ASN A 114 6.88 7.69 3.77
C ASN A 114 6.94 7.91 2.26
N ALA A 115 7.24 6.88 1.48
CA ALA A 115 7.23 6.97 0.01
C ALA A 115 5.81 7.20 -0.53
N LEU A 116 4.81 6.48 -0.01
CA LEU A 116 3.40 6.61 -0.40
C LEU A 116 2.77 7.95 -0.01
N ALA A 117 3.31 8.62 1.02
CA ALA A 117 2.88 9.97 1.41
C ALA A 117 3.18 11.03 0.32
N ASN A 118 4.12 10.74 -0.59
CA ASN A 118 4.44 11.60 -1.73
C ASN A 118 3.71 11.19 -3.02
N VAL A 119 2.75 10.26 -2.95
CA VAL A 119 1.96 9.82 -4.11
C VAL A 119 0.68 10.64 -4.18
N ASP A 120 0.32 11.10 -5.38
CA ASP A 120 -0.95 11.76 -5.64
C ASP A 120 -2.05 10.71 -5.80
N HIS A 121 -2.97 10.68 -4.83
CA HIS A 121 -4.13 9.77 -4.84
C HIS A 121 -5.37 10.42 -5.48
N GLY A 122 -5.26 11.63 -6.02
CA GLY A 122 -6.37 12.41 -6.60
C GLY A 122 -6.69 12.10 -8.05
N GLU A 123 -5.87 11.31 -8.77
CA GLU A 123 -6.08 11.02 -10.19
C GLU A 123 -7.36 10.21 -10.46
N ALA A 124 -7.77 9.36 -9.51
CA ALA A 124 -8.97 8.55 -9.58
C ALA A 124 -9.72 8.65 -8.25
N PRO A 125 -10.74 9.53 -8.13
CA PRO A 125 -11.47 9.69 -6.88
C PRO A 125 -12.21 8.39 -6.51
N LEU A 126 -12.08 8.02 -5.24
CA LEU A 126 -12.71 6.84 -4.66
C LEU A 126 -13.81 7.26 -3.69
N TYR A 127 -14.99 6.66 -3.84
CA TYR A 127 -16.17 6.97 -3.04
C TYR A 127 -16.50 5.80 -2.13
N LYS A 128 -16.87 6.10 -0.88
CA LYS A 128 -17.43 5.11 0.05
C LYS A 128 -18.94 5.05 -0.12
N ALA A 129 -19.55 3.89 0.18
CA ALA A 129 -20.99 3.81 0.32
C ALA A 129 -21.43 4.58 1.58
N ASP A 130 -21.74 5.86 1.44
CA ASP A 130 -22.44 6.59 2.50
C ASP A 130 -23.87 6.05 2.57
N GLY A 131 -24.28 5.61 3.76
CA GLY A 131 -25.42 4.71 3.99
C GLY A 131 -26.82 5.21 3.62
N ASP A 132 -26.97 6.37 2.97
CA ASP A 132 -28.28 7.06 2.83
C ASP A 132 -28.59 7.64 1.44
N GLY A 133 -27.82 7.35 0.39
CA GLY A 133 -28.06 7.90 -0.97
C GLY A 133 -28.48 6.85 -1.99
N GLU A 134 -29.57 7.09 -2.72
CA GLU A 134 -29.88 6.38 -3.98
C GLU A 134 -28.61 6.26 -4.81
N GLY A 135 -28.25 5.04 -5.21
CA GLY A 135 -27.02 4.76 -5.93
C GLY A 135 -26.88 5.70 -7.11
N ASP A 136 -25.86 6.55 -7.05
CA ASP A 136 -25.53 7.47 -8.13
C ASP A 136 -25.30 6.62 -9.40
N GLU A 137 -26.12 6.82 -10.43
CA GLU A 137 -26.14 5.95 -11.64
C GLU A 137 -24.80 5.97 -12.40
N ASP A 138 -23.95 6.93 -12.05
CA ASP A 138 -22.63 7.20 -12.60
C ASP A 138 -21.48 6.56 -11.81
N LEU A 139 -21.74 5.89 -10.68
CA LEU A 139 -20.72 5.17 -9.90
C LEU A 139 -20.73 3.65 -10.14
N GLN A 140 -19.55 3.06 -10.29
CA GLN A 140 -19.34 1.63 -10.43
C GLN A 140 -18.53 1.08 -9.26
N LEU A 141 -18.92 -0.10 -8.75
CA LEU A 141 -18.18 -0.81 -7.72
C LEU A 141 -16.78 -1.19 -8.25
N LEU A 142 -15.74 -0.71 -7.59
CA LEU A 142 -14.35 -1.06 -7.85
C LEU A 142 -14.05 -2.41 -7.19
N VAL A 143 -13.75 -3.41 -8.01
CA VAL A 143 -13.33 -4.74 -7.55
C VAL A 143 -11.92 -5.00 -8.04
N LEU A 144 -10.98 -5.15 -7.12
CA LEU A 144 -9.60 -5.45 -7.47
C LEU A 144 -9.46 -6.91 -7.92
N GLU A 145 -8.53 -7.15 -8.84
CA GLU A 145 -8.31 -8.46 -9.45
C GLU A 145 -7.82 -9.49 -8.42
N GLU A 146 -6.97 -9.08 -7.48
CA GLU A 146 -6.47 -9.90 -6.38
C GLU A 146 -7.58 -10.30 -5.39
N ASP A 147 -8.54 -9.41 -5.12
CA ASP A 147 -9.69 -9.70 -4.26
C ASP A 147 -10.61 -10.72 -4.92
N ARG A 148 -10.83 -10.56 -6.24
CA ARG A 148 -11.58 -11.54 -7.04
C ARG A 148 -10.89 -12.88 -7.09
N LEU A 149 -9.56 -12.90 -7.24
CA LEU A 149 -8.76 -14.12 -7.30
C LEU A 149 -8.79 -14.89 -5.98
N LEU A 150 -8.78 -14.18 -4.84
CA LEU A 150 -8.76 -14.77 -3.50
C LEU A 150 -10.14 -14.82 -2.84
N ALA A 151 -11.21 -14.57 -3.61
CA ALA A 151 -12.58 -14.65 -3.12
C ALA A 151 -12.87 -16.05 -2.54
N GLY A 152 -13.32 -16.09 -1.28
CA GLY A 152 -13.60 -17.32 -0.55
C GLY A 152 -12.39 -17.93 0.17
N PHE A 153 -11.20 -17.31 0.10
CA PHE A 153 -10.07 -17.70 0.93
C PHE A 153 -10.31 -17.27 2.39
N VAL A 154 -10.70 -18.25 3.22
CA VAL A 154 -11.14 -18.04 4.61
C VAL A 154 -10.20 -17.13 5.43
N PRO A 155 -8.86 -17.25 5.35
CA PRO A 155 -7.96 -16.36 6.09
C PRO A 155 -8.10 -14.86 5.77
N LEU A 156 -8.61 -14.47 4.59
CA LEU A 156 -8.79 -13.05 4.23
C LEU A 156 -10.17 -12.50 4.60
N LEU A 157 -11.11 -13.35 5.04
CA LEU A 157 -12.44 -12.91 5.47
C LEU A 157 -12.42 -12.08 6.77
N GLY A 158 -11.30 -12.11 7.50
CA GLY A 158 -11.09 -11.29 8.70
C GLY A 158 -10.72 -9.83 8.39
N ALA A 159 -10.31 -9.53 7.15
CA ALA A 159 -9.95 -8.18 6.73
C ALA A 159 -11.20 -7.31 6.48
N PRO A 160 -11.13 -5.99 6.64
CA PRO A 160 -12.21 -5.08 6.24
C PRO A 160 -12.51 -5.24 4.74
N GLN A 161 -13.78 -5.39 4.39
CA GLN A 161 -14.26 -5.49 3.00
C GLN A 161 -15.26 -4.35 2.71
N GLU A 162 -14.83 -3.11 2.97
CA GLU A 162 -15.67 -1.94 2.70
C GLU A 162 -15.83 -1.76 1.17
N PRO A 163 -17.06 -1.63 0.65
CA PRO A 163 -17.26 -1.42 -0.77
C PRO A 163 -16.72 -0.05 -1.19
N CYS A 164 -15.96 -0.04 -2.28
CA CYS A 164 -15.35 1.16 -2.86
C CYS A 164 -15.92 1.39 -4.26
N TYR A 165 -16.22 2.64 -4.62
CA TYR A 165 -16.81 3.00 -5.90
C TYR A 165 -15.92 4.01 -6.64
N THR A 166 -16.01 3.98 -7.96
CA THR A 166 -15.32 4.92 -8.87
C THR A 166 -16.27 5.38 -9.98
N GLU A 167 -15.94 6.45 -10.68
CA GLU A 167 -16.76 6.98 -11.76
C GLU A 167 -16.78 6.04 -12.98
N ARG A 168 -17.93 5.98 -13.67
CA ARG A 168 -18.13 5.12 -14.83
C ARG A 168 -17.40 5.71 -16.05
N GLY A 169 -16.18 5.25 -16.30
CA GLY A 169 -15.39 5.62 -17.51
C GLY A 169 -13.95 6.06 -17.26
N SER A 170 -13.43 5.90 -16.04
CA SER A 170 -12.06 6.27 -15.64
C SER A 170 -10.99 5.19 -15.92
N ASP A 171 -11.18 4.35 -16.93
CA ASP A 171 -10.29 3.21 -17.28
C ASP A 171 -9.27 3.59 -18.38
#